data_AF-A0A256XLP4-F1
#
_entry.id   AF-A0A256XLP4-F1
#
_cell.length_a   1.000
_cell.length_b   1.000
_cell.length_c   1.000
_cell.angle_alpha   90.00
_cell.angle_beta   90.00
_cell.angle_gamma   90.00
#
_symmetry.space_group_name_H-M   'P 1'
#
loop_
_entity.id
_entity.type
_entity.pdbx_description
1 polymer ?
#
loop_
_entity_poly.entity_id
_entity_poly.type
_entity_poly.pdbx_seq_one_letter_code
_entity_poly.pdbx_strand_id
1 'polypeptide(L)'
;MGKRCSTPSYRINIKARKTRNLACDMTRFAIKSARNNFKRHDSVEQFMLINDKASIACEIPVWYYEKRINSGVTGHIDILQVRNNHVYILDYKPDAAKNSKAAGQLYHYALALSFRAKIPMDHIRCAWFDEDDYFEYAP
;
A
#
# COMPACT_ATOMS: atom_id res chain seq x y z
N MET A 1 -21.81 -8.65 1.46
CA MET A 1 -20.63 -7.76 1.44
C MET A 1 -19.35 -8.58 1.34
N GLY A 2 -18.34 -8.12 0.60
CA GLY A 2 -17.04 -8.80 0.53
C GLY A 2 -16.20 -8.58 1.79
N LYS A 3 -15.18 -9.44 2.01
CA LYS A 3 -14.21 -9.31 3.10
C LYS A 3 -13.19 -8.21 2.78
N ARG A 4 -12.77 -7.42 3.77
CA ARG A 4 -11.71 -6.42 3.56
C ARG A 4 -10.36 -7.11 3.31
N CYS A 5 -9.48 -6.53 2.51
CA CYS A 5 -8.12 -7.03 2.24
C CYS A 5 -7.28 -7.29 3.51
N SER A 6 -7.58 -6.62 4.62
CA SER A 6 -6.91 -6.81 5.91
C SER A 6 -7.44 -7.99 6.75
N THR A 7 -8.48 -8.69 6.28
CA THR A 7 -9.24 -9.71 7.02
C THR A 7 -9.03 -11.17 6.60
N PRO A 8 -8.49 -11.54 5.41
CA PRO A 8 -8.38 -12.96 5.04
C PRO A 8 -7.53 -13.75 6.05
N SER A 9 -7.99 -14.96 6.37
CA SER A 9 -7.53 -15.72 7.55
C SER A 9 -6.25 -16.55 7.32
N TYR A 10 -5.68 -16.52 6.12
CA TYR A 10 -4.48 -17.30 5.80
C TYR A 10 -3.23 -16.45 5.93
N ARG A 11 -2.19 -17.00 6.59
CA ARG A 11 -0.90 -16.33 6.76
C ARG A 11 -0.11 -16.43 5.46
N ILE A 12 0.33 -15.29 4.95
CA ILE A 12 1.29 -15.21 3.84
C ILE A 12 2.64 -14.92 4.48
N ASN A 13 3.62 -15.79 4.23
CA ASN A 13 4.97 -15.61 4.76
C ASN A 13 5.74 -14.65 3.84
N ILE A 14 5.71 -13.36 4.20
CA ILE A 14 6.33 -12.29 3.42
C ILE A 14 7.61 -11.85 4.12
N LYS A 15 8.73 -11.92 3.42
CA LYS A 15 10.01 -11.36 3.88
C LYS A 15 10.20 -9.97 3.28
N ALA A 16 9.80 -8.95 4.02
CA ALA A 16 10.05 -7.57 3.62
C ALA A 16 11.45 -7.11 4.01
N ARG A 17 12.02 -6.24 3.18
CA ARG A 17 13.30 -5.58 3.43
C ARG A 17 13.04 -4.16 3.89
N LYS A 18 13.68 -3.77 4.99
CA LYS A 18 13.77 -2.36 5.40
C LYS A 18 14.76 -1.63 4.48
N THR A 19 14.35 -0.50 3.91
CA THR A 19 15.21 0.32 3.05
C THR A 19 14.99 1.81 3.35
N ARG A 20 15.89 2.66 2.84
CA ARG A 20 15.65 4.11 2.81
C ARG A 20 14.83 4.45 1.57
N ASN A 21 13.86 5.35 1.71
CA ASN A 21 13.03 5.83 0.61
C ASN A 21 12.62 7.28 0.87
N LEU A 22 12.52 8.09 -0.18
CA LEU A 22 12.05 9.48 -0.10
C LEU A 22 10.62 9.57 0.46
N ALA A 23 9.84 8.48 0.36
CA ALA A 23 8.52 8.39 0.95
C ALA A 23 8.50 8.74 2.45
N CYS A 24 9.53 8.34 3.21
CA CYS A 24 9.64 8.70 4.63
C CYS A 24 9.80 10.20 4.85
N ASP A 25 10.66 10.85 4.05
CA ASP A 25 10.90 12.29 4.16
C ASP A 25 9.67 13.09 3.73
N MET A 26 9.01 12.68 2.65
CA MET A 26 7.75 13.29 2.21
C MET A 26 6.66 13.16 3.28
N THR A 27 6.52 11.98 3.90
CA THR A 27 5.61 11.80 5.05
C THR A 27 5.96 12.76 6.17
N ARG A 28 7.24 12.90 6.54
CA ARG A 28 7.69 13.80 7.61
C ARG A 28 7.29 15.26 7.35
N PHE A 29 7.26 15.71 6.09
CA PHE A 29 6.75 17.03 5.74
C PHE A 29 5.21 17.07 5.76
N ALA A 30 4.55 16.07 5.17
CA ALA A 30 3.10 16.00 5.07
C ALA A 30 2.42 16.00 6.45
N ILE A 31 2.92 15.20 7.39
CA ILE A 31 2.33 15.09 8.74
C ILE A 31 2.43 16.40 9.55
N LYS A 32 3.40 17.27 9.26
CA LYS A 32 3.50 18.59 9.92
C LYS A 32 2.37 19.53 9.50
N SER A 33 1.81 19.32 8.31
CA SER A 33 0.67 20.07 7.80
C SER A 33 -0.68 19.51 8.27
N ALA A 34 -0.68 18.28 8.78
CA ALA A 34 -1.89 17.62 9.25
C ALA A 34 -2.40 18.26 10.54
N ARG A 35 -3.66 18.73 10.51
CA ARG A 35 -4.30 19.39 11.67
C ARG A 35 -4.45 18.49 12.88
N ASN A 36 -4.58 17.17 12.66
CA ASN A 36 -4.76 16.17 13.69
C ASN A 36 -4.37 14.78 13.15
N ASN A 37 -4.36 13.78 14.04
CA ASN A 37 -3.97 12.40 13.70
C ASN A 37 -4.90 11.75 12.66
N PHE A 38 -6.20 12.08 12.66
CA PHE A 38 -7.17 11.54 11.69
C PHE A 38 -6.93 12.06 10.27
N LYS A 39 -6.29 13.23 10.13
CA LYS A 39 -5.98 13.86 8.86
C LYS A 39 -4.60 13.53 8.31
N ARG A 40 -3.78 12.76 9.03
CA ARG A 40 -2.44 12.39 8.57
C ARG A 40 -2.47 11.58 7.27
N HIS A 41 -3.38 10.62 7.16
CA HIS A 41 -3.52 9.78 5.98
C HIS A 41 -3.80 10.60 4.72
N ASP A 42 -4.90 11.35 4.75
CA ASP A 42 -5.32 12.32 3.72
C ASP A 42 -4.20 13.31 3.38
N SER A 43 -3.47 13.81 4.39
CA SER A 43 -2.36 14.75 4.17
C SER A 43 -1.18 14.09 3.44
N VAL A 44 -0.82 12.85 3.80
CA VAL A 44 0.27 12.10 3.17
C VAL A 44 -0.08 11.76 1.73
N GLU A 45 -1.27 11.24 1.48
CA GLU A 45 -1.74 10.90 0.13
C GLU A 45 -1.78 12.12 -0.79
N GLN A 46 -2.40 13.21 -0.35
CA GLN A 46 -2.44 14.45 -1.14
C GLN A 46 -1.04 15.01 -1.38
N PHE A 47 -0.18 15.01 -0.36
CA PHE A 47 1.19 15.51 -0.51
C PHE A 47 1.99 14.69 -1.52
N MET A 48 1.89 13.37 -1.47
CA MET A 48 2.54 12.47 -2.43
C MET A 48 2.00 12.68 -3.84
N LEU A 49 0.69 12.74 -4.00
CA LEU A 49 0.07 12.93 -5.32
C LEU A 49 0.46 14.27 -5.97
N ILE A 50 0.66 15.32 -5.16
CA ILE A 50 1.03 16.65 -5.66
C ILE A 50 2.54 16.76 -5.94
N ASN A 51 3.39 16.18 -5.09
CA ASN A 51 4.82 16.47 -5.08
C ASN A 51 5.72 15.33 -5.58
N ASP A 52 5.23 14.09 -5.62
CA ASP A 52 6.00 12.95 -6.10
C ASP A 52 5.62 12.58 -7.54
N LYS A 53 6.58 12.73 -8.45
CA LYS A 53 6.41 12.42 -9.88
C LYS A 53 6.06 10.95 -10.14
N ALA A 54 6.40 10.05 -9.22
CA ALA A 54 6.07 8.64 -9.37
C ALA A 54 4.61 8.34 -8.99
N SER A 55 3.99 9.15 -8.14
CA SER A 55 2.64 8.92 -7.62
C SER A 55 1.59 9.29 -8.67
N ILE A 56 0.74 8.33 -9.03
CA ILE A 56 -0.25 8.50 -10.11
C ILE A 56 -1.69 8.49 -9.62
N ALA A 57 -1.97 7.91 -8.45
CA ALA A 57 -3.31 7.84 -7.88
C ALA A 57 -3.27 7.50 -6.39
N CYS A 58 -4.33 7.90 -5.68
CA CYS A 58 -4.57 7.61 -4.26
C CYS A 58 -5.99 7.07 -4.05
N GLU A 59 -6.22 6.40 -2.92
CA GLU A 59 -7.53 5.84 -2.49
C GLU A 59 -8.22 4.98 -3.58
N ILE A 60 -7.46 4.11 -4.24
CA ILE A 60 -7.93 3.35 -5.41
C ILE A 60 -8.76 2.15 -4.95
N PRO A 61 -10.07 2.09 -5.27
CA PRO A 61 -10.90 0.96 -4.88
C PRO A 61 -10.49 -0.30 -5.65
N VAL A 62 -10.34 -1.40 -4.92
CA VAL A 62 -10.04 -2.71 -5.49
C VAL A 62 -11.05 -3.76 -5.05
N TRP A 63 -11.33 -4.68 -5.96
CA TRP A 63 -12.18 -5.84 -5.72
C TRP A 63 -11.73 -7.03 -6.56
N TYR A 64 -11.68 -8.21 -5.96
CA TYR A 64 -11.54 -9.48 -6.68
C TYR A 64 -12.30 -10.59 -5.96
N TYR A 65 -12.53 -11.72 -6.64
CA TYR A 65 -13.14 -12.90 -6.03
C TYR A 65 -12.06 -13.90 -5.62
N GLU A 66 -11.97 -14.20 -4.31
CA GLU A 66 -11.01 -15.16 -3.77
C GLU A 66 -11.65 -16.54 -3.64
N LYS A 67 -11.22 -17.47 -4.49
CA LYS A 67 -11.76 -18.83 -4.54
C LYS A 67 -11.51 -19.59 -3.24
N ARG A 68 -10.37 -19.37 -2.57
CA ARG A 68 -10.00 -20.11 -1.35
C ARG A 68 -10.94 -19.84 -0.18
N ILE A 69 -11.52 -18.65 -0.12
CA ILE A 69 -12.46 -18.24 0.95
C ILE A 69 -13.89 -18.08 0.42
N ASN A 70 -14.12 -18.46 -0.84
CA ASN A 70 -15.40 -18.41 -1.54
C ASN A 70 -16.14 -17.05 -1.36
N SER A 71 -15.40 -15.94 -1.45
CA SER A 71 -15.94 -14.62 -1.14
C SER A 71 -15.23 -13.51 -1.92
N GLY A 72 -15.92 -12.39 -2.14
CA GLY A 72 -15.29 -11.18 -2.66
C GLY A 72 -14.34 -10.58 -1.63
N VAL A 73 -13.19 -10.09 -2.08
CA VAL A 73 -12.20 -9.35 -1.29
C VAL A 73 -12.13 -7.93 -1.81
N THR A 74 -12.17 -6.94 -0.92
CA THR A 74 -12.29 -5.51 -1.27
C THR A 74 -11.35 -4.63 -0.44
N GLY A 75 -10.96 -3.47 -0.95
CA GLY A 75 -10.21 -2.47 -0.19
C GLY A 75 -9.93 -1.22 -1.00
N HIS A 76 -9.11 -0.33 -0.45
CA HIS A 76 -8.63 0.88 -1.11
C HIS A 76 -7.11 0.93 -0.98
N ILE A 77 -6.42 1.08 -2.10
CA ILE A 77 -4.96 1.28 -2.11
C ILE A 77 -4.71 2.75 -1.77
N ASP A 78 -3.96 3.01 -0.70
CA ASP A 78 -3.64 4.38 -0.27
C ASP A 78 -2.92 5.14 -1.39
N ILE A 79 -1.80 4.62 -1.90
CA ILE A 79 -0.99 5.28 -2.94
C ILE A 79 -0.52 4.26 -3.99
N LEU A 80 -0.63 4.63 -5.27
CA LEU A 80 -0.08 3.89 -6.39
C LEU A 80 0.99 4.71 -7.10
N GLN A 81 2.16 4.10 -7.32
CA GLN A 81 3.25 4.73 -8.06
C GLN A 81 3.70 3.90 -9.25
N VAL A 82 4.25 4.55 -10.26
CA VAL A 82 4.93 3.90 -11.39
C VAL A 82 6.35 4.42 -11.47
N ARG A 83 7.33 3.54 -11.23
CA ARG A 83 8.76 3.88 -11.27
C ARG A 83 9.59 2.63 -11.52
N ASN A 84 10.79 2.79 -12.09
CA ASN A 84 11.73 1.68 -12.33
C ASN A 84 11.10 0.50 -13.08
N ASN A 85 10.19 0.75 -14.02
CA ASN A 85 9.44 -0.27 -14.76
C ASN A 85 8.54 -1.19 -13.89
N HIS A 86 8.19 -0.75 -12.68
CA HIS A 86 7.30 -1.47 -11.77
C HIS A 86 6.16 -0.58 -11.29
N VAL A 87 5.06 -1.23 -10.91
CA VAL A 87 3.96 -0.61 -10.20
C VAL A 87 4.16 -0.83 -8.70
N TYR A 88 4.22 0.26 -7.95
CA TYR A 88 4.40 0.24 -6.50
C TYR A 88 3.06 0.52 -5.80
N ILE A 89 2.66 -0.38 -4.93
CA ILE A 89 1.51 -0.23 -4.03
C ILE A 89 2.07 0.19 -2.68
N LEU A 90 1.74 1.41 -2.26
CA LEU A 90 2.19 2.02 -1.02
C LEU A 90 0.99 2.09 -0.06
N ASP A 91 1.23 1.75 1.21
CA ASP A 91 0.26 1.77 2.29
C ASP A 91 0.85 2.55 3.48
N TYR A 92 0.28 3.71 3.80
CA TYR A 92 0.74 4.51 4.93
C TYR A 92 0.22 3.92 6.23
N LYS A 93 1.12 3.66 7.18
CA LYS A 93 0.79 3.10 8.49
C LYS A 93 1.60 3.81 9.57
N PRO A 94 0.98 4.62 10.44
CA PRO A 94 1.65 5.12 11.63
C PRO A 94 2.25 3.95 12.42
N ASP A 95 3.48 4.11 12.91
CA ASP A 95 4.26 3.05 13.55
C ASP A 95 4.46 1.82 12.64
N ALA A 96 4.95 2.03 11.41
CA ALA A 96 5.09 1.01 10.37
C ALA A 96 5.88 -0.22 10.85
N ALA A 97 6.88 -0.04 11.72
CA ALA A 97 7.63 -1.14 12.32
C ALA A 97 6.79 -2.10 13.18
N LYS A 98 5.67 -1.64 13.75
CA LYS A 98 4.79 -2.45 14.60
C LYS A 98 3.68 -3.15 13.80
N ASN A 99 3.54 -2.84 12.51
CA ASN A 99 2.38 -3.25 11.71
C ASN A 99 2.66 -4.44 10.78
N SER A 100 2.92 -5.61 11.37
CA SER A 100 3.21 -6.85 10.61
C SER A 100 2.07 -7.35 9.72
N LYS A 101 0.84 -6.84 9.90
CA LYS A 101 -0.34 -7.19 9.08
C LYS A 101 -0.40 -6.46 7.74
N ALA A 102 0.32 -5.35 7.59
CA ALA A 102 0.31 -4.53 6.36
C ALA A 102 0.75 -5.34 5.13
N ALA A 103 1.74 -6.23 5.31
CA ALA A 103 2.22 -7.09 4.22
C ALA A 103 1.10 -7.95 3.61
N GLY A 104 0.27 -8.60 4.41
CA GLY A 104 -0.83 -9.42 3.90
C GLY A 104 -1.89 -8.61 3.15
N GLN A 105 -2.23 -7.43 3.67
CA GLN A 105 -3.16 -6.51 3.00
C GLN A 105 -2.64 -6.07 1.62
N LEU A 106 -1.37 -5.67 1.55
CA LEU A 106 -0.71 -5.29 0.31
C LEU A 106 -0.68 -6.42 -0.73
N TYR A 107 -0.52 -7.68 -0.30
CA TYR A 107 -0.56 -8.82 -1.20
C TYR A 107 -1.94 -8.97 -1.87
N HIS A 108 -3.03 -8.74 -1.12
CA HIS A 108 -4.37 -8.74 -1.69
C HIS A 108 -4.59 -7.58 -2.67
N TYR A 109 -3.95 -6.43 -2.44
CA TYR A 109 -3.95 -5.32 -3.40
C TYR A 109 -3.21 -5.70 -4.68
N ALA A 110 -2.04 -6.34 -4.57
CA ALA A 110 -1.28 -6.84 -5.72
C ALA A 110 -2.08 -7.86 -6.53
N LEU A 111 -2.73 -8.84 -5.87
CA LEU A 111 -3.61 -9.79 -6.54
C LEU A 111 -4.77 -9.11 -7.25
N ALA A 112 -5.42 -8.12 -6.61
CA ALA A 112 -6.53 -7.41 -7.21
C ALA A 112 -6.10 -6.64 -8.46
N LEU A 113 -4.98 -5.91 -8.39
CA LEU A 113 -4.41 -5.20 -9.54
C LEU A 113 -3.98 -6.16 -10.65
N SER A 114 -3.30 -7.25 -10.31
CA SER A 114 -2.88 -8.24 -11.29
C SER A 114 -4.09 -8.86 -12.02
N PHE A 115 -5.13 -9.22 -11.27
CA PHE A 115 -6.34 -9.81 -11.84
C PHE A 115 -7.12 -8.82 -12.73
N ARG A 116 -7.29 -7.57 -12.27
CA ARG A 116 -8.14 -6.55 -12.90
C ARG A 116 -7.45 -5.82 -14.03
N ALA A 117 -6.20 -5.40 -13.83
CA ALA A 117 -5.43 -4.61 -14.78
C ALA A 117 -4.45 -5.44 -15.62
N LYS A 118 -4.39 -6.76 -15.40
CA LYS A 118 -3.49 -7.70 -16.11
C LYS A 118 -2.01 -7.35 -15.96
N ILE A 119 -1.66 -6.74 -14.83
CA ILE A 119 -0.26 -6.45 -14.48
C ILE A 119 0.37 -7.73 -13.91
N PRO A 120 1.47 -8.23 -14.50
CA PRO A 120 2.19 -9.37 -13.94
C PRO A 120 2.65 -9.13 -12.49
N MET A 121 2.56 -10.15 -11.63
CA MET A 121 2.91 -10.01 -10.20
C MET A 121 4.38 -9.62 -9.99
N ASP A 122 5.28 -10.10 -10.85
CA ASP A 122 6.70 -9.77 -10.84
C ASP A 122 6.99 -8.30 -11.20
N HIS A 123 6.04 -7.61 -11.85
CA HIS A 123 6.07 -6.17 -12.12
C HIS A 123 5.46 -5.32 -10.98
N ILE A 124 4.99 -5.93 -9.89
CA ILE A 124 4.41 -5.23 -8.75
C ILE A 124 5.40 -5.22 -7.58
N ARG A 125 5.48 -4.09 -6.86
CA ARG A 125 6.17 -3.96 -5.58
C ARG A 125 5.21 -3.46 -4.53
N CYS A 126 5.32 -4.00 -3.33
CA CYS A 126 4.45 -3.68 -2.22
C CYS A 126 5.29 -3.06 -1.11
N ALA A 127 4.82 -1.93 -0.57
CA ALA A 127 5.49 -1.25 0.51
C ALA A 127 4.52 -0.66 1.53
N TRP A 128 4.92 -0.70 2.80
CA TRP A 128 4.28 0.06 3.86
C TRP A 128 5.31 0.90 4.58
N PHE A 129 4.88 2.06 5.07
CA PHE A 129 5.81 3.07 5.55
C PHE A 129 5.18 4.09 6.48
N ASP A 130 6.05 4.77 7.23
CA ASP A 130 5.78 6.00 7.96
C ASP A 130 6.92 7.02 7.75
N GLU A 131 7.02 8.03 8.60
CA GLU A 131 8.08 9.03 8.57
C GLU A 131 9.49 8.50 8.83
N ASP A 132 9.64 7.32 9.46
CA ASP A 132 10.92 6.80 9.95
C ASP A 132 11.31 5.47 9.30
N ASP A 133 10.33 4.65 8.94
CA ASP A 133 10.50 3.28 8.46
C ASP A 133 9.81 3.06 7.10
N TYR A 134 10.53 2.40 6.18
CA TYR A 134 10.00 1.94 4.90
C TYR A 134 10.35 0.46 4.70
N PHE A 135 9.33 -0.35 4.48
CA PHE A 135 9.46 -1.78 4.22
C PHE A 135 8.91 -2.10 2.83
N GLU A 136 9.63 -2.92 2.07
CA GLU A 136 9.26 -3.29 0.70
C GLU A 136 9.46 -4.79 0.46
N TYR A 137 8.61 -5.37 -0.39
CA TYR A 137 8.78 -6.72 -0.91
C TYR A 137 8.17 -6.89 -2.32
N ALA A 138 8.56 -7.96 -2.99
CA ALA A 138 7.91 -8.44 -4.21
C ALA A 138 6.83 -9.47 -3.80
N PRO A 139 5.55 -9.27 -4.18
CA PRO A 139 4.43 -10.07 -3.71
C PRO A 139 4.32 -11.47 -4.34
#